data_AF-A0A9E5ASD3-F1
#
_entry.id   AF-A0A9E5ASD3-F1
#
_cell.length_a   1.000
_cell.length_b   1.000
_cell.length_c   1.000
_cell.angle_alpha   90.00
_cell.angle_beta   90.00
_cell.angle_gamma   90.00
#
_symmetry.space_group_name_H-M   'P 1'
#
loop_
_entity.id
_entity.type
_entity.pdbx_description
1 polymer ?
#
loop_
_entity_poly.entity_id
_entity_poly.type
_entity_poly.pdbx_seq_one_letter_code
_entity_poly.pdbx_strand_id
1 'polypeptide(L)'
;MGLFNRFKEGLKKTHQKLFSEIKRILPGSGKLDAASLEELEASLIAADIGVEMATKIVDEIKRLREEKKELRDTEVLAVAKKLLLDSLVNGDHAIHLASQSPTVILVVGVNGTGKTTSVAKLAHHFQQQNKKVLLAACDTFRAAAVEQLQIWGKRLKVEVIHSKYGADPASVAHDAVDAAISRKADVLLIDTAGRLHTKHNLMQELEKVRRVIQKRLPAAPHESLLVLDASTGSNGLNQAREFHKTTVLTGLVVTKLDGTSKGGIVVAIQSELKLPIKFIGLGEKVDDLQPFDAPQFVEAMFAE
;
A
#
# COMPACT_ATOMS: atom_id res chain seq x y z
N MET A 1 -20.38 7.16 -5.68
CA MET A 1 -19.44 8.04 -4.93
C MET A 1 -18.14 8.11 -5.73
N GLY A 2 -17.70 9.30 -6.12
CA GLY A 2 -16.47 9.47 -6.91
C GLY A 2 -15.21 9.07 -6.14
N LEU A 3 -14.09 8.88 -6.85
CA LEU A 3 -12.81 8.42 -6.27
C LEU A 3 -12.33 9.34 -5.14
N PHE A 4 -12.30 10.66 -5.39
CA PHE A 4 -11.93 11.66 -4.39
C PHE A 4 -12.75 11.56 -3.09
N ASN A 5 -14.06 11.35 -3.19
CA ASN A 5 -14.91 11.20 -2.00
C ASN A 5 -14.58 9.94 -1.19
N ARG A 6 -14.14 8.85 -1.85
CA ARG A 6 -13.65 7.66 -1.14
C ARG A 6 -12.36 7.96 -0.39
N PHE A 7 -11.43 8.67 -1.02
CA PHE A 7 -10.18 9.11 -0.39
C PHE A 7 -10.46 10.04 0.80
N LYS A 8 -11.35 11.02 0.63
CA LYS A 8 -11.75 11.94 1.71
C LYS A 8 -12.33 11.21 2.92
N GLU A 9 -13.26 10.26 2.70
CA GLU A 9 -13.81 9.46 3.80
C GLU A 9 -12.74 8.54 4.43
N GLY A 10 -11.96 7.85 3.60
CA GLY A 10 -10.92 6.93 4.06
C GLY A 10 -9.73 7.61 4.74
N LEU A 11 -9.50 8.90 4.50
CA LEU A 11 -8.43 9.67 5.15
C LEU A 11 -8.95 10.63 6.22
N LYS A 12 -10.26 10.63 6.50
CA LYS A 12 -10.92 11.57 7.41
C LYS A 12 -10.22 11.71 8.76
N LYS A 13 -9.81 10.60 9.38
CA LYS A 13 -9.11 10.62 10.68
C LYS A 13 -7.70 11.23 10.57
N THR A 14 -7.00 10.96 9.48
CA THR A 14 -5.66 11.52 9.21
C THR A 14 -5.79 13.02 8.97
N HIS A 15 -6.73 13.44 8.11
CA HIS A 15 -7.04 14.84 7.87
C HIS A 15 -7.42 15.57 9.16
N GLN A 16 -8.38 15.05 9.93
CA GLN A 16 -8.84 15.70 11.16
C GLN A 16 -7.70 15.96 12.14
N LYS A 17 -6.82 14.96 12.36
CA LYS A 17 -5.66 15.12 13.25
C LYS A 17 -4.66 16.14 12.70
N LEU A 18 -4.29 16.01 11.42
CA LEU A 18 -3.30 16.88 10.82
C LEU A 18 -3.78 18.34 10.77
N PHE A 19 -5.03 18.55 10.34
CA PHE A 19 -5.63 19.87 10.20
C PHE A 19 -5.90 20.53 11.55
N SER A 20 -6.32 19.78 12.58
CA SER A 20 -6.50 20.34 13.92
C SER A 20 -5.18 20.84 14.52
N GLU A 21 -4.09 20.09 14.33
CA GLU A 21 -2.76 20.53 14.79
C GLU A 21 -2.27 21.74 13.99
N ILE A 22 -2.38 21.71 12.66
CA ILE A 22 -1.97 22.84 11.83
C ILE A 22 -2.75 24.12 12.19
N LYS A 23 -4.08 24.05 12.36
CA LYS A 23 -4.89 25.22 12.78
C LYS A 23 -4.54 25.75 14.16
N ARG A 24 -4.13 24.87 15.08
CA ARG A 24 -3.70 25.26 16.43
C ARG A 24 -2.37 26.03 16.38
N ILE A 25 -1.45 25.58 15.53
CA ILE A 25 -0.11 26.17 15.35
C ILE A 25 -0.18 27.44 14.50
N LEU A 26 -1.10 27.48 13.54
CA LEU A 26 -1.32 28.59 12.62
C LEU A 26 -2.70 29.24 12.89
N PRO A 27 -2.84 30.07 13.93
CA PRO A 27 -4.11 30.70 14.29
C PRO A 27 -4.50 31.88 13.37
N GLY A 28 -3.93 31.99 12.16
CA GLY A 28 -4.21 33.07 11.21
C GLY A 28 -3.57 34.42 11.53
N SER A 29 -2.69 34.51 12.54
CA SER A 29 -2.02 35.76 12.95
C SER A 29 -0.77 36.13 12.15
N GLY A 30 -0.36 35.29 11.19
CA GLY A 30 0.78 35.51 10.29
C GLY A 30 2.18 35.46 10.94
N LYS A 31 2.26 35.32 12.27
CA LYS A 31 3.51 35.20 13.01
C LYS A 31 3.87 33.73 13.24
N LEU A 32 4.60 33.19 12.28
CA LEU A 32 5.15 31.85 12.32
C LEU A 32 6.56 31.93 12.92
N ASP A 33 6.70 31.79 14.24
CA ASP A 33 8.00 31.88 14.91
C ASP A 33 8.77 30.55 14.88
N ALA A 34 9.97 30.52 15.48
CA ALA A 34 10.78 29.31 15.52
C ALA A 34 10.10 28.16 16.29
N ALA A 35 9.39 28.47 17.38
CA ALA A 35 8.68 27.47 18.18
C ALA A 35 7.49 26.89 17.40
N SER A 36 6.75 27.71 16.65
CA SER A 36 5.68 27.24 15.76
C SER A 36 6.19 26.29 14.68
N LEU A 37 7.39 26.54 14.14
CA LEU A 37 8.01 25.68 13.13
C LEU A 37 8.43 24.31 13.69
N GLU A 38 9.04 24.29 14.88
CA GLU A 38 9.39 23.04 15.58
C GLU A 38 8.13 22.23 15.92
N GLU A 39 7.07 22.90 16.36
CA GLU A 39 5.79 22.25 16.66
C GLU A 39 5.09 21.71 15.41
N LEU A 40 5.19 22.43 14.29
CA LEU A 40 4.72 21.97 12.99
C LEU A 40 5.47 20.71 12.53
N GLU A 41 6.79 20.71 12.67
CA GLU A 41 7.62 19.54 12.34
C GLU A 41 7.22 18.31 13.18
N ALA A 42 7.09 18.49 14.50
CA ALA A 42 6.65 17.43 15.41
C ALA A 42 5.26 16.90 15.03
N SER A 43 4.34 17.77 14.62
CA SER A 43 2.98 17.40 14.20
C SER A 43 2.97 16.59 12.90
N LEU A 44 3.78 16.98 11.91
CA LEU A 44 3.96 16.23 10.66
C LEU A 44 4.54 14.83 10.94
N ILE A 45 5.54 14.74 11.82
CA ILE A 45 6.12 13.47 12.25
C ILE A 45 5.07 12.60 12.97
N ALA A 46 4.26 13.19 13.86
CA ALA A 46 3.19 12.49 14.57
C ALA A 46 2.04 12.03 13.67
N ALA A 47 1.95 12.54 12.43
CA ALA A 47 1.08 12.06 11.37
C ALA A 47 1.71 10.94 10.50
N ASP A 48 2.90 10.45 10.89
CA ASP A 48 3.70 9.45 10.19
C ASP A 48 4.19 9.88 8.78
N ILE A 49 4.28 11.20 8.50
CA ILE A 49 4.82 11.73 7.23
C ILE A 49 6.32 11.42 7.07
N GLY A 50 7.01 11.15 8.17
CA GLY A 50 8.43 10.83 8.21
C GLY A 50 9.30 12.05 8.50
N VAL A 51 10.43 11.83 9.18
CA VAL A 51 11.33 12.90 9.64
C VAL A 51 11.89 13.68 8.45
N GLU A 52 12.46 12.99 7.46
CA GLU A 52 13.07 13.66 6.29
C GLU A 52 12.09 14.60 5.57
N MET A 53 10.85 14.14 5.38
CA MET A 53 9.83 14.93 4.69
C MET A 53 9.32 16.08 5.56
N ALA A 54 9.11 15.84 6.85
CA ALA A 54 8.71 16.89 7.80
C ALA A 54 9.74 18.01 7.87
N THR A 55 11.03 17.66 8.00
CA THR A 55 12.15 18.61 7.99
C THR A 55 12.19 19.40 6.68
N LYS A 56 12.08 18.72 5.52
CA LYS A 56 12.02 19.39 4.20
C LYS A 56 10.89 20.41 4.10
N ILE A 57 9.70 20.07 4.61
CA ILE A 57 8.55 20.98 4.61
C ILE A 57 8.84 22.21 5.45
N VAL A 58 9.34 22.01 6.68
CA VAL A 58 9.63 23.10 7.63
C VAL A 58 10.76 24.01 7.14
N ASP A 59 11.80 23.44 6.53
CA ASP A 59 12.91 24.21 5.98
C ASP A 59 12.49 25.06 4.77
N GLU A 60 11.61 24.56 3.90
CA GLU A 60 11.06 25.37 2.81
C GLU A 60 10.16 26.50 3.32
N ILE A 61 9.38 26.26 4.38
CA ILE A 61 8.58 27.30 5.05
C ILE A 61 9.50 28.36 5.67
N LYS A 62 10.58 27.96 6.35
CA LYS A 62 11.59 28.88 6.91
C LYS A 62 12.18 29.78 5.82
N ARG A 63 12.61 29.18 4.70
CA ARG A 63 13.17 29.89 3.55
C ARG A 63 12.19 30.94 3.00
N LEU A 64 10.93 30.56 2.79
CA LEU A 64 9.91 31.48 2.28
C LEU A 64 9.58 32.62 3.27
N ARG A 65 9.65 32.34 4.57
CA ARG A 65 9.47 33.36 5.62
C ARG A 65 10.60 34.39 5.58
N GLU A 66 11.85 33.99 5.35
CA GLU A 66 12.97 34.92 5.22
C GLU A 66 12.80 35.86 4.02
N GLU A 67 12.21 35.38 2.93
CA GLU A 67 11.94 36.18 1.74
C GLU A 67 10.76 37.16 1.90
N LYS A 68 9.65 36.70 2.50
CA LYS A 68 8.38 37.46 2.53
C LYS A 68 8.07 38.13 3.87
N LYS A 69 8.84 37.84 4.92
CA LYS A 69 8.65 38.24 6.35
C LYS A 69 7.37 37.70 7.01
N GLU A 70 6.27 37.58 6.29
CA GLU A 70 4.99 37.01 6.76
C GLU A 70 4.49 35.95 5.77
N LEU A 71 3.94 34.85 6.30
CA LEU A 71 3.33 33.79 5.52
C LEU A 71 1.92 33.54 6.03
N ARG A 72 0.97 33.40 5.10
CA ARG A 72 -0.40 32.99 5.43
C ARG A 72 -0.47 31.48 5.58
N ASP A 73 -1.43 31.00 6.36
CA ASP A 73 -1.69 29.57 6.58
C ASP A 73 -1.90 28.82 5.25
N THR A 74 -2.55 29.45 4.28
CA THR A 74 -2.74 28.91 2.93
C THR A 74 -1.43 28.68 2.18
N GLU A 75 -0.42 29.54 2.39
CA GLU A 75 0.89 29.40 1.77
C GLU A 75 1.68 28.26 2.42
N VAL A 76 1.59 28.11 3.74
CA VAL A 76 2.20 27.00 4.49
C VAL A 76 1.61 25.66 4.04
N LEU A 77 0.28 25.57 3.97
CA LEU A 77 -0.42 24.39 3.47
C LEU A 77 -0.07 24.08 2.02
N ALA A 78 0.07 25.10 1.17
CA ALA A 78 0.46 24.92 -0.23
C ALA A 78 1.88 24.32 -0.36
N VAL A 79 2.83 24.75 0.49
CA VAL A 79 4.19 24.19 0.53
C VAL A 79 4.15 22.71 0.93
N ALA A 80 3.44 22.39 2.01
CA ALA A 80 3.29 21.01 2.46
C ALA A 80 2.65 20.13 1.38
N LYS A 81 1.52 20.55 0.80
CA LYS A 81 0.86 19.84 -0.31
C LYS A 81 1.81 19.61 -1.49
N LYS A 82 2.53 20.65 -1.91
CA LYS A 82 3.45 20.56 -3.05
C LYS A 82 4.56 19.54 -2.79
N LEU A 83 5.26 19.63 -1.66
CA LEU A 83 6.38 18.73 -1.37
C LEU A 83 5.93 17.27 -1.19
N LEU A 84 4.77 17.05 -0.57
CA LEU A 84 4.16 15.72 -0.47
C LEU A 84 3.80 15.17 -1.85
N LEU A 85 3.19 15.98 -2.71
CA LEU A 85 2.85 15.59 -4.07
C LEU A 85 4.10 15.27 -4.90
N ASP A 86 5.12 16.11 -4.84
CA ASP A 86 6.39 15.93 -5.57
C ASP A 86 7.08 14.61 -5.16
N SER A 87 6.96 14.23 -3.88
CA SER A 87 7.50 12.95 -3.38
C SER A 87 6.75 11.72 -3.88
N LEU A 88 5.46 11.88 -4.20
CA LEU A 88 4.57 10.79 -4.59
C LEU A 88 4.40 10.66 -6.12
N VAL A 89 4.38 11.76 -6.85
CA VAL A 89 3.96 11.82 -8.27
C VAL A 89 4.88 11.04 -9.22
N ASN A 90 6.17 10.94 -8.88
CA ASN A 90 7.16 10.24 -9.72
C ASN A 90 7.14 8.71 -9.53
N GLY A 91 6.26 8.19 -8.68
CA GLY A 91 6.08 6.75 -8.52
C GLY A 91 5.30 6.14 -9.68
N ASP A 92 5.77 4.98 -10.16
CA ASP A 92 5.01 4.18 -11.10
C ASP A 92 3.89 3.44 -10.36
N HIS A 93 2.72 4.08 -10.24
CA HIS A 93 1.60 3.57 -9.44
C HIS A 93 0.70 2.58 -10.19
N ALA A 94 0.92 2.38 -11.49
CA ALA A 94 0.11 1.48 -12.30
C ALA A 94 0.50 0.01 -12.07
N ILE A 95 -0.46 -0.91 -12.18
CA ILE A 95 -0.13 -2.35 -12.28
C ILE A 95 0.32 -2.67 -13.70
N HIS A 96 1.45 -3.38 -13.79
CA HIS A 96 2.02 -3.82 -15.04
C HIS A 96 1.45 -5.19 -15.41
N LEU A 97 0.56 -5.18 -16.40
CA LEU A 97 0.04 -6.41 -16.98
C LEU A 97 1.05 -6.99 -17.96
N ALA A 98 1.13 -8.33 -17.99
CA ALA A 98 1.93 -9.05 -18.95
C ALA A 98 1.48 -8.76 -20.39
N SER A 99 2.43 -8.67 -21.32
CA SER A 99 2.13 -8.58 -22.75
C SER A 99 1.41 -9.82 -23.27
N GLN A 100 1.65 -10.97 -22.63
CA GLN A 100 0.98 -12.23 -22.88
C GLN A 100 0.46 -12.81 -21.56
N SER A 101 -0.84 -13.11 -21.52
CA SER A 101 -1.50 -13.68 -20.35
C SER A 101 -0.94 -15.08 -19.99
N PRO A 102 -0.89 -15.48 -18.71
CA PRO A 102 -1.41 -14.74 -17.55
C PRO A 102 -0.41 -13.73 -16.96
N THR A 103 -0.93 -12.61 -16.46
CA THR A 103 -0.21 -11.76 -15.49
C THR A 103 -0.20 -12.47 -14.14
N VAL A 104 0.97 -12.62 -13.54
CA VAL A 104 1.13 -13.26 -12.22
C VAL A 104 1.50 -12.21 -11.18
N ILE A 105 0.66 -12.05 -10.16
CA ILE A 105 0.86 -11.09 -9.06
C ILE A 105 1.05 -11.88 -7.77
N LEU A 106 2.23 -11.73 -7.17
CA LEU A 106 2.59 -12.31 -5.89
C LEU A 106 2.28 -11.31 -4.77
N VAL A 107 1.42 -11.68 -3.81
CA VAL A 107 1.03 -10.81 -2.70
C VAL A 107 1.68 -11.28 -1.42
N VAL A 108 2.54 -10.44 -0.84
CA VAL A 108 3.36 -10.75 0.35
C VAL A 108 3.10 -9.75 1.48
N GLY A 109 3.63 -10.04 2.67
CA GLY A 109 3.50 -9.19 3.86
C GLY A 109 3.17 -9.96 5.12
N VAL A 110 3.07 -9.26 6.26
CA VAL A 110 2.90 -9.93 7.55
C VAL A 110 1.46 -10.35 7.83
N ASN A 111 1.24 -11.23 8.79
CA ASN A 111 -0.11 -11.61 9.20
C ASN A 111 -0.87 -10.41 9.77
N GLY A 112 -2.16 -10.32 9.47
CA GLY A 112 -3.02 -9.24 9.97
C GLY A 112 -2.98 -7.93 9.16
N THR A 113 -2.08 -7.79 8.17
CA THR A 113 -2.05 -6.59 7.29
C THR A 113 -3.11 -6.59 6.20
N GLY A 114 -3.95 -7.62 6.13
CA GLY A 114 -5.04 -7.68 5.16
C GLY A 114 -4.69 -8.33 3.81
N LYS A 115 -3.58 -9.09 3.69
CA LYS A 115 -3.19 -9.79 2.44
C LYS A 115 -4.32 -10.53 1.73
N THR A 116 -4.93 -11.51 2.37
CA THR A 116 -6.01 -12.34 1.81
C THR A 116 -7.20 -11.48 1.37
N THR A 117 -7.54 -10.46 2.17
CA THR A 117 -8.59 -9.50 1.82
C THR A 117 -8.19 -8.66 0.60
N SER A 118 -6.96 -8.16 0.53
CA SER A 118 -6.44 -7.41 -0.62
C SER A 118 -6.40 -8.26 -1.88
N VAL A 119 -6.01 -9.54 -1.81
CA VAL A 119 -6.07 -10.49 -2.93
C VAL A 119 -7.50 -10.62 -3.46
N ALA A 120 -8.49 -10.78 -2.58
CA ALA A 120 -9.89 -10.85 -2.98
C ALA A 120 -10.39 -9.55 -3.62
N LYS A 121 -10.01 -8.39 -3.06
CA LYS A 121 -10.39 -7.08 -3.63
C LYS A 121 -9.72 -6.80 -4.97
N LEU A 122 -8.45 -7.20 -5.13
CA LEU A 122 -7.75 -7.16 -6.43
C LEU A 122 -8.45 -8.06 -7.44
N ALA A 123 -8.89 -9.26 -7.06
CA ALA A 123 -9.62 -10.14 -7.95
C ALA A 123 -10.91 -9.47 -8.45
N HIS A 124 -11.66 -8.85 -7.54
CA HIS A 124 -12.86 -8.10 -7.88
C HIS A 124 -12.56 -6.92 -8.82
N HIS A 125 -11.49 -6.15 -8.55
CA HIS A 125 -11.05 -5.04 -9.38
C HIS A 125 -10.74 -5.48 -10.82
N PHE A 126 -10.04 -6.60 -11.01
CA PHE A 126 -9.78 -7.15 -12.35
C PHE A 126 -11.03 -7.73 -13.01
N GLN A 127 -11.94 -8.35 -12.25
CA GLN A 127 -13.23 -8.81 -12.79
C GLN A 127 -14.09 -7.65 -13.31
N GLN A 128 -14.08 -6.50 -12.64
CA GLN A 128 -14.78 -5.28 -13.11
C GLN A 128 -14.22 -4.78 -14.45
N GLN A 129 -12.98 -5.14 -14.79
CA GLN A 129 -12.33 -4.88 -16.08
C GLN A 129 -12.52 -6.03 -17.09
N ASN A 130 -13.46 -6.94 -16.83
CA ASN A 130 -13.74 -8.14 -17.63
C ASN A 130 -12.55 -9.10 -17.79
N LYS A 131 -11.60 -9.09 -16.84
CA LYS A 131 -10.47 -10.03 -16.83
C LYS A 131 -10.86 -11.35 -16.18
N LYS A 132 -10.41 -12.46 -16.75
CA LYS A 132 -10.51 -13.80 -16.15
C LYS A 132 -9.44 -13.97 -15.08
N VAL A 133 -9.86 -14.02 -13.81
CA VAL A 133 -8.96 -14.11 -12.65
C VAL A 133 -8.93 -15.53 -12.10
N LEU A 134 -7.77 -15.98 -11.63
CA LEU A 134 -7.60 -17.12 -10.73
C LEU A 134 -6.89 -16.70 -9.44
N LEU A 135 -7.16 -17.42 -8.35
CA LEU A 135 -6.52 -17.24 -7.06
C LEU A 135 -5.68 -18.47 -6.69
N ALA A 136 -4.59 -18.29 -5.96
CA ALA A 136 -3.80 -19.37 -5.37
C ALA A 136 -3.65 -19.18 -3.86
N ALA A 137 -4.01 -20.20 -3.09
CA ALA A 137 -3.92 -20.24 -1.63
C ALA A 137 -2.57 -20.81 -1.18
N CYS A 138 -1.51 -20.00 -1.23
CA CYS A 138 -0.16 -20.41 -0.83
C CYS A 138 0.15 -20.17 0.67
N ASP A 139 -0.73 -19.55 1.47
CA ASP A 139 -0.65 -19.58 2.95
C ASP A 139 -1.10 -20.95 3.51
N THR A 140 -0.39 -22.01 3.15
CA THR A 140 -0.76 -23.41 3.42
C THR A 140 -0.61 -23.81 4.89
N PHE A 141 0.14 -23.03 5.67
CA PHE A 141 0.36 -23.23 7.11
C PHE A 141 -0.77 -22.68 7.98
N ARG A 142 -1.79 -22.05 7.40
CA ARG A 142 -2.96 -21.54 8.10
C ARG A 142 -4.20 -22.06 7.40
N ALA A 143 -4.80 -23.12 7.93
CA ALA A 143 -6.04 -23.69 7.40
C ALA A 143 -7.13 -22.61 7.22
N ALA A 144 -7.28 -21.74 8.22
CA ALA A 144 -8.20 -20.61 8.18
C ALA A 144 -7.90 -19.60 7.06
N ALA A 145 -6.63 -19.42 6.65
CA ALA A 145 -6.29 -18.52 5.54
C ALA A 145 -6.72 -19.12 4.19
N VAL A 146 -6.50 -20.41 4.00
CA VAL A 146 -6.98 -21.15 2.82
C VAL A 146 -8.51 -21.11 2.74
N GLU A 147 -9.20 -21.43 3.84
CA GLU A 147 -10.67 -21.36 3.91
C GLU A 147 -11.19 -19.94 3.65
N GLN A 148 -10.55 -18.92 4.24
CA GLN A 148 -10.92 -17.52 4.01
C GLN A 148 -10.81 -17.15 2.53
N LEU A 149 -9.73 -17.55 1.84
CA LEU A 149 -9.58 -17.28 0.41
C LEU A 149 -10.59 -18.06 -0.43
N GLN A 150 -10.92 -19.30 -0.05
CA GLN A 150 -11.98 -20.09 -0.71
C GLN A 150 -13.37 -19.45 -0.54
N ILE A 151 -13.69 -18.91 0.62
CA ILE A 151 -14.94 -18.17 0.86
C ILE A 151 -15.01 -16.94 -0.06
N TRP A 152 -13.92 -16.20 -0.20
CA TRP A 152 -13.83 -15.10 -1.15
C TRP A 152 -13.99 -15.55 -2.60
N GLY A 153 -13.32 -16.65 -2.99
CA GLY A 153 -13.47 -17.24 -4.32
C GLY A 153 -14.92 -17.62 -4.64
N LYS A 154 -15.62 -18.28 -3.71
CA LYS A 154 -17.05 -18.60 -3.85
C LYS A 154 -17.90 -17.34 -4.00
N ARG A 155 -17.66 -16.32 -3.16
CA ARG A 155 -18.41 -15.05 -3.20
C ARG A 155 -18.21 -14.29 -4.51
N LEU A 156 -17.00 -14.29 -5.05
CA LEU A 156 -16.62 -13.59 -6.28
C LEU A 156 -16.82 -14.45 -7.54
N LYS A 157 -17.19 -15.74 -7.36
CA LYS A 157 -17.21 -16.75 -8.43
C LYS A 157 -15.86 -16.84 -9.16
N VAL A 158 -14.77 -16.75 -8.40
CA VAL A 158 -13.38 -16.89 -8.85
C VAL A 158 -12.84 -18.22 -8.33
N GLU A 159 -12.21 -18.97 -9.22
CA GLU A 159 -11.63 -20.25 -8.84
C GLU A 159 -10.36 -20.07 -7.99
N VAL A 160 -10.23 -20.90 -6.95
CA VAL A 160 -9.10 -20.90 -6.02
C VAL A 160 -8.35 -22.21 -6.15
N ILE A 161 -7.08 -22.13 -6.53
CA ILE A 161 -6.15 -23.25 -6.51
C ILE A 161 -5.59 -23.39 -5.11
N HIS A 162 -5.71 -24.57 -4.52
CA HIS A 162 -5.25 -24.86 -3.18
C HIS A 162 -4.85 -26.34 -3.07
N SER A 163 -4.15 -26.68 -1.99
CA SER A 163 -3.82 -28.06 -1.63
C SER A 163 -4.24 -28.34 -0.18
N LYS A 164 -3.88 -29.51 0.34
CA LYS A 164 -4.11 -29.88 1.75
C LYS A 164 -3.31 -28.97 2.69
N TYR A 165 -3.80 -28.82 3.92
CA TYR A 165 -3.09 -28.09 4.98
C TYR A 165 -1.66 -28.61 5.15
N GLY A 166 -0.71 -27.69 5.30
CA GLY A 166 0.72 -28.00 5.42
C GLY A 166 1.40 -28.46 4.13
N ALA A 167 0.72 -28.38 2.97
CA ALA A 167 1.37 -28.60 1.68
C ALA A 167 2.46 -27.55 1.40
N ASP A 168 3.42 -27.87 0.55
CA ASP A 168 4.46 -26.94 0.11
C ASP A 168 3.86 -25.76 -0.67
N PRO A 169 3.98 -24.50 -0.21
CA PRO A 169 3.45 -23.33 -0.91
C PRO A 169 3.94 -23.22 -2.36
N ALA A 170 5.18 -23.62 -2.62
CA ALA A 170 5.77 -23.56 -3.95
C ALA A 170 5.11 -24.56 -4.92
N SER A 171 4.70 -25.74 -4.44
CA SER A 171 3.91 -26.70 -5.22
C SER A 171 2.52 -26.14 -5.56
N VAL A 172 1.85 -25.48 -4.62
CA VAL A 172 0.55 -24.83 -4.90
C VAL A 172 0.69 -23.73 -5.94
N ALA A 173 1.76 -22.93 -5.86
CA ALA A 173 2.04 -21.88 -6.84
C ALA A 173 2.33 -22.46 -8.24
N HIS A 174 3.06 -23.58 -8.32
CA HIS A 174 3.29 -24.30 -9.57
C HIS A 174 1.97 -24.70 -10.24
N ASP A 175 1.12 -25.40 -9.50
CA ASP A 175 -0.16 -25.90 -10.01
C ASP A 175 -1.09 -24.75 -10.40
N ALA A 176 -1.00 -23.63 -9.69
CA ALA A 176 -1.77 -22.44 -10.01
C ALA A 176 -1.34 -21.75 -11.31
N VAL A 177 -0.03 -21.70 -11.60
CA VAL A 177 0.49 -21.20 -12.87
C VAL A 177 0.03 -22.10 -14.02
N ASP A 178 0.13 -23.42 -13.86
CA ASP A 178 -0.33 -24.38 -14.87
C ASP A 178 -1.83 -24.25 -15.13
N ALA A 179 -2.63 -24.12 -14.08
CA ALA A 179 -4.06 -23.89 -14.19
C ALA A 179 -4.38 -22.57 -14.89
N ALA A 180 -3.66 -21.48 -14.57
CA ALA A 180 -3.85 -20.18 -15.21
C ALA A 180 -3.55 -20.21 -16.71
N ILE A 181 -2.46 -20.87 -17.11
CA ILE A 181 -2.09 -21.06 -18.53
C ILE A 181 -3.14 -21.93 -19.24
N SER A 182 -3.45 -23.11 -18.70
CA SER A 182 -4.41 -24.06 -19.31
C SER A 182 -5.79 -23.44 -19.48
N ARG A 183 -6.25 -22.66 -18.50
CA ARG A 183 -7.56 -22.02 -18.52
C ARG A 183 -7.55 -20.67 -19.24
N LYS A 184 -6.42 -20.23 -19.80
CA LYS A 184 -6.27 -18.93 -20.45
C LYS A 184 -6.76 -17.79 -19.55
N ALA A 185 -6.35 -17.81 -18.29
CA ALA A 185 -6.63 -16.74 -17.34
C ALA A 185 -5.84 -15.48 -17.74
N ASP A 186 -6.41 -14.30 -17.50
CA ASP A 186 -5.71 -13.04 -17.69
C ASP A 186 -4.81 -12.71 -16.50
N VAL A 187 -5.26 -13.02 -15.29
CA VAL A 187 -4.56 -12.67 -14.03
C VAL A 187 -4.58 -13.85 -13.06
N LEU A 188 -3.43 -14.17 -12.49
CA LEU A 188 -3.26 -15.08 -11.36
C LEU A 188 -2.78 -14.29 -10.14
N LEU A 189 -3.55 -14.31 -9.05
CA LEU A 189 -3.18 -13.69 -7.78
C LEU A 189 -2.78 -14.77 -6.77
N ILE A 190 -1.60 -14.64 -6.17
CA ILE A 190 -1.03 -15.62 -5.24
C ILE A 190 -0.99 -15.02 -3.83
N ASP A 191 -1.74 -15.60 -2.89
CA ASP A 191 -1.73 -15.23 -1.46
C ASP A 191 -0.70 -16.06 -0.71
N THR A 192 0.30 -15.42 -0.08
CA THR A 192 1.39 -16.12 0.61
C THR A 192 1.27 -16.08 2.13
N ALA A 193 2.05 -16.91 2.82
CA ALA A 193 2.24 -16.81 4.26
C ALA A 193 2.84 -15.46 4.68
N GLY A 194 2.62 -15.07 5.95
CA GLY A 194 3.10 -13.80 6.51
C GLY A 194 3.70 -13.88 7.92
N ARG A 195 4.26 -15.03 8.29
CA ARG A 195 4.82 -15.25 9.65
C ARG A 195 6.21 -14.61 9.78
N LEU A 196 6.28 -13.29 9.95
CA LEU A 196 7.56 -12.57 10.02
C LEU A 196 8.42 -12.91 11.25
N HIS A 197 7.82 -13.41 12.34
CA HIS A 197 8.57 -13.83 13.54
C HIS A 197 9.57 -14.98 13.25
N THR A 198 9.39 -15.72 12.15
CA THR A 198 10.33 -16.71 11.62
C THR A 198 11.01 -16.18 10.36
N LYS A 199 11.64 -14.99 10.46
CA LYS A 199 12.15 -14.17 9.35
C LYS A 199 12.87 -15.00 8.26
N HIS A 200 13.84 -15.82 8.64
CA HIS A 200 14.67 -16.55 7.69
C HIS A 200 13.86 -17.58 6.89
N ASN A 201 12.98 -18.32 7.57
CA ASN A 201 12.17 -19.36 6.94
C ASN A 201 11.13 -18.77 5.97
N LEU A 202 10.50 -17.65 6.34
CA LEU A 202 9.53 -16.98 5.46
C LEU A 202 10.19 -16.50 4.17
N MET A 203 11.37 -15.88 4.27
CA MET A 203 12.05 -15.34 3.09
C MET A 203 12.51 -16.46 2.13
N GLN A 204 13.06 -17.55 2.67
CA GLN A 204 13.42 -18.73 1.85
C GLN A 204 12.21 -19.35 1.15
N GLU A 205 11.06 -19.38 1.82
CA GLU A 205 9.81 -19.86 1.24
C GLU A 205 9.34 -18.98 0.07
N LEU A 206 9.36 -17.65 0.24
CA LEU A 206 9.00 -16.70 -0.82
C LEU A 206 9.94 -16.80 -2.03
N GLU A 207 11.24 -16.94 -1.79
CA GLU A 207 12.23 -17.18 -2.86
C GLU A 207 11.97 -18.50 -3.59
N LYS A 208 11.62 -19.57 -2.86
CA LYS A 208 11.28 -20.87 -3.44
C LYS A 208 10.02 -20.77 -4.30
N VAL A 209 8.96 -20.12 -3.81
CA VAL A 209 7.72 -19.87 -4.56
C VAL A 209 8.03 -19.14 -5.87
N ARG A 210 8.78 -18.03 -5.80
CA ARG A 210 9.19 -17.28 -6.98
C ARG A 210 9.97 -18.13 -7.98
N ARG A 211 10.96 -18.90 -7.52
CA ARG A 211 11.79 -19.76 -8.37
C ARG A 211 10.93 -20.80 -9.11
N VAL A 212 9.93 -21.36 -8.45
CA VAL A 212 9.04 -22.36 -9.04
C VAL A 212 8.10 -21.73 -10.07
N ILE A 213 7.55 -20.55 -9.78
CA ILE A 213 6.78 -19.76 -10.75
C ILE A 213 7.63 -19.47 -12.00
N GLN A 214 8.88 -19.03 -11.82
CA GLN A 214 9.81 -18.69 -12.91
C GLN A 214 10.19 -19.88 -13.80
N LYS A 215 10.23 -21.09 -13.25
CA LYS A 215 10.48 -22.31 -14.06
C LYS A 215 9.35 -22.58 -15.07
N ARG A 216 8.13 -22.15 -14.77
CA ARG A 216 6.96 -22.35 -15.65
C ARG A 216 6.70 -21.13 -16.52
N LEU A 217 6.87 -19.93 -15.96
CA LEU A 217 6.69 -18.66 -16.65
C LEU A 217 7.89 -17.74 -16.33
N PRO A 218 8.93 -17.71 -17.17
CA PRO A 218 10.19 -17.01 -16.86
C PRO A 218 10.07 -15.53 -16.51
N ALA A 219 9.07 -14.82 -17.07
CA ALA A 219 8.81 -13.41 -16.80
C ALA A 219 8.06 -13.15 -15.47
N ALA A 220 7.54 -14.19 -14.81
CA ALA A 220 6.75 -14.06 -13.59
C ALA A 220 7.62 -14.10 -12.31
N PRO A 221 7.10 -13.60 -11.16
CA PRO A 221 5.92 -12.76 -11.05
C PRO A 221 6.15 -11.41 -11.75
N HIS A 222 5.10 -10.90 -12.40
CA HIS A 222 5.13 -9.60 -13.07
C HIS A 222 5.01 -8.47 -12.05
N GLU A 223 4.27 -8.72 -10.97
CA GLU A 223 4.16 -7.82 -9.81
C GLU A 223 4.40 -8.63 -8.53
N SER A 224 5.17 -8.06 -7.61
CA SER A 224 5.32 -8.53 -6.23
C SER A 224 4.91 -7.42 -5.29
N LEU A 225 3.67 -7.52 -4.78
CA LEU A 225 3.02 -6.48 -4.00
C LEU A 225 3.12 -6.78 -2.51
N LEU A 226 3.72 -5.85 -1.75
CA LEU A 226 3.76 -5.93 -0.30
C LEU A 226 2.53 -5.23 0.31
N VAL A 227 1.77 -5.97 1.12
CA VAL A 227 0.61 -5.43 1.84
C VAL A 227 1.00 -4.96 3.23
N LEU A 228 0.78 -3.67 3.49
CA LEU A 228 1.09 -2.99 4.75
C LEU A 228 -0.19 -2.47 5.41
N ASP A 229 -0.16 -2.41 6.74
CA ASP A 229 -1.23 -1.85 7.56
C ASP A 229 -0.85 -0.43 7.97
N ALA A 230 -1.61 0.56 7.52
CA ALA A 230 -1.35 1.97 7.81
C ALA A 230 -1.39 2.30 9.30
N SER A 231 -2.13 1.53 10.11
CA SER A 231 -2.20 1.75 11.56
C SER A 231 -0.87 1.46 12.28
N THR A 232 0.00 0.69 11.66
CA THR A 232 1.31 0.32 12.23
C THR A 232 2.34 1.45 12.16
N GLY A 233 2.10 2.49 11.36
CA GLY A 233 3.01 3.64 11.21
C GLY A 233 4.44 3.20 10.88
N SER A 234 5.42 3.75 11.59
CA SER A 234 6.85 3.46 11.39
C SER A 234 7.23 1.97 11.51
N ASN A 235 6.42 1.13 12.18
CA ASN A 235 6.63 -0.33 12.18
C ASN A 235 6.41 -0.93 10.80
N GLY A 236 5.44 -0.43 10.03
CA GLY A 236 5.19 -0.85 8.65
C GLY A 236 6.35 -0.51 7.73
N LEU A 237 7.00 0.65 7.92
CA LEU A 237 8.22 1.04 7.20
C LEU A 237 9.38 0.06 7.46
N ASN A 238 9.59 -0.33 8.72
CA ASN A 238 10.59 -1.35 9.06
C ASN A 238 10.28 -2.70 8.43
N GLN A 239 9.01 -3.12 8.39
CA GLN A 239 8.62 -4.35 7.69
C GLN A 239 8.92 -4.25 6.20
N ALA A 240 8.59 -3.12 5.57
CA ALA A 240 8.84 -2.89 4.16
C ALA A 240 10.34 -2.96 3.81
N ARG A 241 11.22 -2.36 4.63
CA ARG A 241 12.68 -2.52 4.50
C ARG A 241 13.10 -3.98 4.51
N GLU A 242 12.58 -4.78 5.44
CA GLU A 242 12.96 -6.18 5.59
C GLU A 242 12.51 -7.04 4.41
N PHE A 243 11.29 -6.84 3.90
CA PHE A 243 10.84 -7.54 2.70
C PHE A 243 11.61 -7.08 1.46
N HIS A 244 11.91 -5.79 1.34
CA HIS A 244 12.61 -5.24 0.16
C HIS A 244 14.06 -5.74 0.04
N LYS A 245 14.72 -6.09 1.15
CA LYS A 245 16.06 -6.69 1.15
C LYS A 245 16.11 -8.07 0.50
N THR A 246 15.02 -8.84 0.55
CA THR A 246 15.03 -10.26 0.18
C THR A 246 14.10 -10.59 -0.99
N THR A 247 12.99 -9.89 -1.09
CA THR A 247 12.04 -10.03 -2.21
C THR A 247 12.14 -8.79 -3.09
N VAL A 248 12.28 -8.98 -4.40
CA VAL A 248 12.16 -7.87 -5.35
C VAL A 248 10.70 -7.44 -5.39
N LEU A 249 10.37 -6.44 -4.60
CA LEU A 249 9.05 -5.81 -4.56
C LEU A 249 8.92 -4.84 -5.72
N THR A 250 7.75 -4.81 -6.34
CA THR A 250 7.42 -3.89 -7.45
C THR A 250 6.47 -2.79 -7.01
N GLY A 251 5.78 -2.97 -5.88
CA GLY A 251 4.91 -1.94 -5.32
C GLY A 251 4.25 -2.35 -4.01
N LEU A 252 3.44 -1.43 -3.50
CA LEU A 252 2.80 -1.53 -2.19
C LEU A 252 1.28 -1.50 -2.29
N VAL A 253 0.64 -2.19 -1.35
CA VAL A 253 -0.78 -2.06 -1.05
C VAL A 253 -0.90 -1.60 0.41
N VAL A 254 -1.40 -0.39 0.63
CA VAL A 254 -1.53 0.17 1.98
C VAL A 254 -2.98 0.09 2.45
N THR A 255 -3.24 -0.67 3.51
CA THR A 255 -4.61 -0.97 3.99
C THR A 255 -4.95 -0.23 5.28
N LYS A 256 -6.24 -0.27 5.66
CA LYS A 256 -6.79 0.26 6.92
C LYS A 256 -6.56 1.76 7.13
N LEU A 257 -6.50 2.54 6.05
CA LEU A 257 -6.34 3.99 6.12
C LEU A 257 -7.56 4.66 6.80
N ASP A 258 -8.75 4.10 6.58
CA ASP A 258 -10.02 4.50 7.20
C ASP A 258 -10.02 4.36 8.73
N GLY A 259 -9.23 3.40 9.23
CA GLY A 259 -9.13 3.10 10.65
C GLY A 259 -8.22 4.05 11.43
N THR A 260 -7.31 4.79 10.77
CA THR A 260 -6.14 5.39 11.40
C THR A 260 -5.95 6.87 11.09
N SER A 261 -5.27 7.59 12.00
CA SER A 261 -4.78 8.95 11.78
C SER A 261 -3.34 9.00 11.26
N LYS A 262 -2.77 7.84 10.92
CA LYS A 262 -1.36 7.65 10.52
C LYS A 262 -1.20 7.50 9.00
N GLY A 263 -2.08 8.11 8.22
CA GLY A 263 -2.06 8.00 6.76
C GLY A 263 -0.80 8.55 6.10
N GLY A 264 -0.02 9.40 6.78
CA GLY A 264 1.25 9.94 6.29
C GLY A 264 2.31 8.86 6.01
N ILE A 265 2.15 7.65 6.56
CA ILE A 265 3.09 6.53 6.35
C ILE A 265 3.29 6.18 4.87
N VAL A 266 2.28 6.42 4.04
CA VAL A 266 2.31 6.30 2.57
C VAL A 266 3.49 7.11 2.00
N VAL A 267 3.65 8.36 2.45
CA VAL A 267 4.69 9.28 1.99
C VAL A 267 6.06 8.83 2.48
N ALA A 268 6.16 8.45 3.75
CA ALA A 268 7.42 8.01 4.34
C ALA A 268 7.98 6.75 3.63
N ILE A 269 7.12 5.76 3.37
CA ILE A 269 7.56 4.52 2.71
C ILE A 269 8.03 4.80 1.28
N GLN A 270 7.26 5.55 0.49
CA GLN A 270 7.65 5.82 -0.89
C GLN A 270 8.91 6.69 -0.96
N SER A 271 9.02 7.71 -0.11
CA SER A 271 10.19 8.59 -0.09
C SER A 271 11.47 7.82 0.22
N GLU A 272 11.41 6.88 1.17
CA GLU A 272 12.58 6.16 1.62
C GLU A 272 12.92 4.93 0.76
N LEU A 273 11.93 4.09 0.46
CA LEU A 273 12.15 2.82 -0.24
C LEU A 273 12.08 2.94 -1.76
N LYS A 274 11.62 4.09 -2.27
CA LYS A 274 11.33 4.29 -3.71
C LYS A 274 10.39 3.24 -4.30
N LEU A 275 9.60 2.59 -3.44
CA LEU A 275 8.57 1.64 -3.85
C LEU A 275 7.25 2.39 -4.08
N PRO A 276 6.67 2.31 -5.29
CA PRO A 276 5.43 2.99 -5.58
C PRO A 276 4.25 2.29 -4.90
N ILE A 277 3.22 3.07 -4.60
CA ILE A 277 1.98 2.55 -4.01
C ILE A 277 1.03 2.29 -5.15
N LYS A 278 0.63 1.03 -5.32
CA LYS A 278 -0.26 0.63 -6.41
C LYS A 278 -1.72 0.78 -6.00
N PHE A 279 -2.02 0.42 -4.75
CA PHE A 279 -3.38 0.48 -4.20
C PHE A 279 -3.41 0.93 -2.74
N ILE A 280 -4.56 1.48 -2.38
CA ILE A 280 -4.92 1.80 -1.00
C ILE A 280 -6.25 1.18 -0.60
N GLY A 281 -6.31 0.66 0.62
CA GLY A 281 -7.52 0.10 1.24
C GLY A 281 -8.16 1.13 2.17
N LEU A 282 -9.39 1.52 1.84
CA LEU A 282 -10.15 2.60 2.49
C LEU A 282 -11.40 2.08 3.22
N GLY A 283 -11.42 0.80 3.60
CA GLY A 283 -12.56 0.16 4.26
C GLY A 283 -12.59 -1.36 4.06
N GLU A 284 -13.70 -1.98 4.49
CA GLU A 284 -13.88 -3.43 4.53
C GLU A 284 -14.63 -4.01 3.32
N LYS A 285 -15.41 -3.19 2.59
CA LYS A 285 -16.18 -3.66 1.43
C LYS A 285 -15.25 -4.07 0.30
N VAL A 286 -15.75 -4.93 -0.58
CA VAL A 286 -14.97 -5.44 -1.72
C VAL A 286 -14.46 -4.31 -2.63
N ASP A 287 -15.27 -3.25 -2.78
CA ASP A 287 -14.94 -2.08 -3.57
C ASP A 287 -14.04 -1.08 -2.84
N ASP A 288 -13.63 -1.31 -1.59
CA ASP A 288 -12.87 -0.31 -0.82
C ASP A 288 -11.36 -0.34 -1.09
N LEU A 289 -10.88 -1.22 -2.00
CA LEU A 289 -9.53 -1.15 -2.53
C LEU A 289 -9.55 -0.25 -3.78
N GLN A 290 -8.79 0.84 -3.75
CA GLN A 290 -8.73 1.83 -4.82
C GLN A 290 -7.31 1.91 -5.39
N PRO A 291 -7.16 2.08 -6.72
CA PRO A 291 -5.88 2.46 -7.30
C PRO A 291 -5.36 3.73 -6.62
N PHE A 292 -4.05 3.80 -6.39
CA PHE A 292 -3.46 4.98 -5.79
C PHE A 292 -3.41 6.14 -6.79
N ASP A 293 -3.84 7.31 -6.34
CA ASP A 293 -3.79 8.56 -7.08
C ASP A 293 -3.15 9.61 -6.17
N ALA A 294 -1.90 9.98 -6.46
CA ALA A 294 -1.13 10.88 -5.62
C ALA A 294 -1.78 12.27 -5.47
N PRO A 295 -2.24 12.95 -6.54
CA PRO A 295 -2.98 14.21 -6.42
C PRO A 295 -4.20 14.12 -5.50
N GLN A 296 -5.06 13.11 -5.69
CA GLN A 296 -6.27 12.94 -4.87
C GLN A 296 -5.95 12.54 -3.43
N PHE A 297 -4.88 11.76 -3.22
CA PHE A 297 -4.38 11.40 -1.89
C PHE A 297 -3.95 12.63 -1.10
N VAL A 298 -3.05 13.44 -1.68
CA VAL A 298 -2.55 14.64 -1.02
C VAL A 298 -3.69 15.61 -0.81
N GLU A 299 -4.56 15.83 -1.80
CA GLU A 299 -5.68 16.75 -1.63
C GLU A 299 -6.62 16.28 -0.51
N ALA A 300 -6.96 14.99 -0.46
CA ALA A 300 -7.82 14.43 0.58
C ALA A 300 -7.22 14.50 2.00
N MET A 301 -5.89 14.53 2.15
CA MET A 301 -5.24 14.70 3.46
C MET A 301 -5.44 16.09 4.06
N PHE A 302 -5.76 17.11 3.24
CA PHE A 302 -5.89 18.51 3.65
C PHE A 302 -7.22 19.15 3.21
N ALA A 303 -8.16 18.37 2.70
CA ALA A 303 -9.43 18.87 2.18
C ALA A 303 -10.42 19.13 3.31
N GLU A 304 -10.97 20.36 3.36
CA GLU A 304 -12.08 20.74 4.25
C GLU A 304 -13.34 19.90 4.01
#